data_AF-M4V863-F1
#
_entry.id   AF-M4V863-F1
#
_cell.length_a   1.000
_cell.length_b   1.000
_cell.length_c   1.000
_cell.angle_alpha   90.00
_cell.angle_beta   90.00
_cell.angle_gamma   90.00
#
_symmetry.space_group_name_H-M   'P 1'
#
loop_
_entity.id
_entity.type
_entity.pdbx_description
1 polymer ?
#
loop_
_entity_poly.entity_id
_entity_poly.type
_entity_poly.pdbx_seq_one_letter_code
_entity_poly.pdbx_strand_id
1 'polypeptide(L)'
;MGQLRLNFLNISLRAVGRVILPVVVGFIGLSSSSVLAANRCEALFSRLQAPVAVRPVQPSVRPVTPAPRAQTEAPRPRIERVELPERRFDGHTRELRDTLSGKLATVWRSEWKTKLEVSESNQYVVDMAREFLTPETREVVLAGLEVHSEGLVRQVHERIYRLQEAGRLKEADALLVRDMPPPVGAKDTTFTYYTKPIVNTHGEGKHQIRVRTYLREVSYEQIPEGQSVQGFEANGSSVVITKLANQSYRVETGIEATGKVVRELNLSEVQQLYGASARFFAPHGKSFKMEVKTALDDQISYERFPILGGNHMVQKLDVSLSPAQVARLFAPLTESSAAARRVEALTRIDSLQSEINAKNPDGQARTEAVFNVLKAGIEGNPDFLAIEGATAYHRTAFESKSGFQTTIDRDQGVYMGNMYASSSLKTPVETIRQNQMIATTAADARHVELKVPVTSIENTVGIQFHDPRSAPQPQRAESDASIVSAVGIYSRYVRNNDHSGKFNYIMKYGED
;
A
#
# COMPACT_ATOMS: atom_id res chain seq x y z
N MET A 1 -46.63 -45.41 2.51
CA MET A 1 -45.76 -46.36 3.25
C MET A 1 -44.51 -45.59 3.65
N GLY A 2 -44.11 -45.36 4.91
CA GLY A 2 -44.67 -45.69 6.20
C GLY A 2 -44.42 -44.55 7.20
N GLN A 3 -45.25 -44.51 8.24
CA GLN A 3 -45.18 -43.63 9.39
C GLN A 3 -44.12 -44.10 10.38
N LEU A 4 -43.56 -43.17 11.16
CA LEU A 4 -43.30 -43.39 12.59
C LEU A 4 -43.35 -42.06 13.35
N ARG A 5 -44.21 -42.04 14.37
CA ARG A 5 -44.43 -41.01 15.41
C ARG A 5 -43.66 -41.40 16.67
N LEU A 6 -43.33 -40.42 17.51
CA LEU A 6 -43.31 -40.38 19.00
C LEU A 6 -42.60 -39.04 19.38
N ASN A 7 -43.12 -37.98 20.02
CA ASN A 7 -44.08 -37.65 21.08
C ASN A 7 -43.55 -37.75 22.55
N PHE A 8 -43.60 -36.58 23.24
CA PHE A 8 -43.48 -36.26 24.69
C PHE A 8 -42.05 -36.27 25.31
N LEU A 9 -41.65 -35.37 26.23
CA LEU A 9 -42.34 -34.82 27.42
C LEU A 9 -41.73 -33.47 27.89
N ASN A 10 -42.52 -32.76 28.68
CA ASN A 10 -42.42 -31.39 29.19
C ASN A 10 -42.17 -31.43 30.72
N ILE A 11 -41.21 -30.69 31.30
CA ILE A 11 -41.18 -30.37 32.76
C ILE A 11 -40.57 -28.98 33.00
N SER A 12 -41.36 -28.11 33.66
CA SER A 12 -40.98 -26.87 34.34
C SER A 12 -40.58 -27.13 35.80
N LEU A 13 -39.75 -26.28 36.42
CA LEU A 13 -40.07 -25.60 37.70
C LEU A 13 -38.96 -24.68 38.24
N ARG A 14 -39.43 -23.57 38.81
CA ARG A 14 -38.74 -22.52 39.60
C ARG A 14 -38.47 -22.98 41.04
N ALA A 15 -37.47 -22.38 41.71
CA ALA A 15 -37.50 -21.84 43.10
C ALA A 15 -36.08 -21.38 43.51
N VAL A 16 -35.81 -20.09 43.77
CA VAL A 16 -35.93 -19.34 45.05
C VAL A 16 -34.96 -19.83 46.15
N GLY A 17 -34.06 -18.93 46.59
CA GLY A 17 -33.30 -19.06 47.83
C GLY A 17 -32.36 -17.87 48.03
N ARG A 18 -32.62 -17.06 49.04
CA ARG A 18 -32.05 -15.73 49.32
C ARG A 18 -31.44 -15.77 50.75
N VAL A 19 -30.55 -14.81 51.05
CA VAL A 19 -30.08 -14.37 52.39
C VAL A 19 -28.97 -15.28 52.98
N ILE A 20 -27.80 -14.82 53.44
CA ILE A 20 -27.54 -14.02 54.66
C ILE A 20 -26.13 -13.36 54.62
N LEU A 21 -26.07 -12.06 54.92
CA LEU A 21 -24.98 -11.33 55.65
C LEU A 21 -25.43 -11.27 57.14
N PRO A 22 -24.61 -11.11 58.22
CA PRO A 22 -23.64 -9.99 58.39
C PRO A 22 -22.41 -10.17 59.36
N VAL A 23 -21.39 -9.31 59.17
CA VAL A 23 -20.64 -8.42 60.12
C VAL A 23 -19.93 -8.99 61.40
N VAL A 24 -18.71 -8.48 61.68
CA VAL A 24 -18.23 -7.82 62.96
C VAL A 24 -16.78 -8.19 63.39
N VAL A 25 -15.88 -7.16 63.41
CA VAL A 25 -14.71 -6.87 64.31
C VAL A 25 -13.52 -7.85 64.29
N GLY A 26 -12.22 -7.49 64.18
CA GLY A 26 -11.44 -6.30 64.52
C GLY A 26 -10.46 -6.65 65.65
N PHE A 27 -9.12 -6.55 65.48
CA PHE A 27 -8.10 -6.21 66.50
C PHE A 27 -6.65 -6.38 65.98
N ILE A 28 -5.91 -5.26 65.97
CA ILE A 28 -4.51 -4.94 66.34
C ILE A 28 -3.44 -6.06 66.41
N GLY A 29 -2.25 -5.82 65.83
CA GLY A 29 -1.02 -6.52 66.22
C GLY A 29 0.22 -6.23 65.35
N LEU A 30 1.17 -5.46 65.91
CA LEU A 30 2.46 -4.99 65.39
C LEU A 30 3.46 -6.10 64.97
N SER A 31 4.31 -5.82 63.96
CA SER A 31 5.78 -5.91 64.11
C SER A 31 6.55 -5.33 62.91
N SER A 32 7.53 -4.51 63.25
CA SER A 32 8.57 -3.83 62.46
C SER A 32 9.65 -4.75 61.87
N SER A 33 10.23 -4.36 60.71
CA SER A 33 11.70 -4.20 60.49
C SER A 33 12.07 -3.98 59.01
N SER A 34 13.17 -3.24 58.80
CA SER A 34 13.89 -2.82 57.56
C SER A 34 13.34 -1.53 56.92
N VAL A 35 13.87 -0.31 57.15
CA VAL A 35 15.26 0.21 57.26
C VAL A 35 16.12 -0.17 56.05
N LEU A 36 16.01 0.63 54.97
CA LEU A 36 17.09 1.05 54.05
C LEU A 36 16.48 1.73 52.81
N ALA A 37 16.23 3.05 52.89
CA ALA A 37 16.24 4.01 51.77
C ALA A 37 15.69 5.40 52.20
N ALA A 38 16.20 5.95 53.29
CA ALA A 38 15.93 7.35 53.68
C ALA A 38 17.28 8.06 53.78
N ASN A 39 17.76 8.58 52.65
CA ASN A 39 18.82 9.58 52.56
C ASN A 39 18.83 10.16 51.15
N ARG A 40 18.00 11.18 50.89
CA ARG A 40 18.18 12.25 49.87
C ARG A 40 16.99 13.24 49.77
N CYS A 41 16.40 13.67 50.89
CA CYS A 41 15.33 14.68 50.90
C CYS A 41 15.53 15.84 51.90
N GLU A 42 16.75 16.16 52.31
CA GLU A 42 17.04 17.30 53.19
C GLU A 42 18.08 18.25 52.59
N ALA A 43 17.70 18.98 51.53
CA ALA A 43 18.47 20.13 51.03
C ALA A 43 17.59 21.30 50.56
N LEU A 44 16.32 21.37 50.96
CA LEU A 44 15.39 22.40 50.46
C LEU A 44 14.63 23.19 51.55
N PHE A 45 14.89 22.96 52.84
CA PHE A 45 14.11 23.57 53.93
C PHE A 45 14.91 24.43 54.94
N SER A 46 16.01 25.05 54.52
CA SER A 46 16.82 25.94 55.39
C SER A 46 17.00 27.38 54.87
N ARG A 47 16.07 27.89 54.06
CA ARG A 47 16.08 29.32 53.64
C ARG A 47 14.74 30.05 53.77
N LEU A 48 13.96 29.74 54.80
CA LEU A 48 12.81 30.53 55.20
C LEU A 48 12.96 30.95 56.66
N GLN A 49 13.57 32.12 56.89
CA GLN A 49 13.22 33.09 57.94
C GLN A 49 14.28 34.20 58.02
N ALA A 50 14.03 35.34 57.36
CA ALA A 50 14.43 36.68 57.78
C ALA A 50 13.64 37.74 56.97
N PRO A 51 13.35 38.94 57.53
CA PRO A 51 12.11 39.65 57.31
C PRO A 51 12.11 40.64 56.13
N VAL A 52 10.89 40.99 55.75
CA VAL A 52 10.46 41.86 54.64
C VAL A 52 11.03 43.29 54.75
N ALA A 53 11.67 43.74 53.67
CA ALA A 53 11.80 45.15 53.34
C ALA A 53 11.12 45.39 51.98
N VAL A 54 9.99 46.09 52.02
CA VAL A 54 9.22 46.49 50.84
C VAL A 54 10.04 47.52 50.05
N ARG A 55 10.46 47.16 48.83
CA ARG A 55 10.91 48.12 47.81
C ARG A 55 9.87 48.20 46.70
N PRO A 56 9.56 49.40 46.18
CA PRO A 56 8.55 49.58 45.15
C PRO A 56 8.99 48.91 43.85
N VAL A 57 8.11 48.09 43.28
CA VAL A 57 8.29 47.48 41.96
C VAL A 57 8.18 48.59 40.91
N GLN A 58 9.32 49.02 40.36
CA GLN A 58 9.32 49.60 39.03
C GLN A 58 9.02 48.48 38.01
N PRO A 59 8.18 48.71 37.00
CA PRO A 59 7.94 47.72 35.96
C PRO A 59 9.24 47.50 35.19
N SER A 60 9.87 46.34 35.42
CA SER A 60 10.94 45.83 34.58
C SER A 60 10.36 45.53 33.20
N VAL A 61 10.53 46.46 32.27
CA VAL A 61 10.40 46.20 30.83
C VAL A 61 11.39 45.10 30.48
N ARG A 62 10.91 43.86 30.35
CA ARG A 62 11.68 42.81 29.68
C ARG A 62 11.90 43.28 28.24
N PRO A 63 13.12 43.16 27.69
CA PRO A 63 13.29 43.23 26.25
C PRO A 63 12.34 42.20 25.65
N VAL A 64 11.38 42.66 24.85
CA VAL A 64 10.62 41.77 23.98
C VAL A 64 11.65 41.25 22.99
N THR A 65 12.18 40.05 23.23
CA THR A 65 12.84 39.30 22.17
C THR A 65 11.78 39.18 21.09
N PRO A 66 11.98 39.77 19.89
CA PRO A 66 11.00 39.63 18.83
C PRO A 66 10.81 38.14 18.61
N ALA A 67 9.56 37.69 18.64
CA ALA A 67 9.21 36.33 18.24
C ALA A 67 9.96 36.05 16.93
N PRO A 68 10.59 34.87 16.77
CA PRO A 68 11.23 34.53 15.52
C PRO A 68 10.21 34.83 14.44
N ARG A 69 10.54 35.77 13.54
CA ARG A 69 9.68 36.10 12.40
C ARG A 69 9.26 34.76 11.83
N ALA A 70 7.95 34.53 11.77
CA ALA A 70 7.40 33.40 11.04
C ALA A 70 8.17 33.40 9.72
N GLN A 71 9.00 32.37 9.52
CA GLN A 71 9.51 32.12 8.20
C GLN A 71 8.24 31.93 7.39
N THR A 72 7.89 32.92 6.57
CA THR A 72 6.90 32.74 5.52
C THR A 72 7.43 31.56 4.74
N GLU A 73 6.89 30.38 5.03
CA GLU A 73 7.13 29.20 4.23
C GLU A 73 6.86 29.64 2.79
N ALA A 74 7.84 29.44 1.92
CA ALA A 74 7.62 29.64 0.50
C ALA A 74 6.33 28.90 0.11
N PRO A 75 5.43 29.52 -0.67
CA PRO A 75 4.18 28.90 -1.06
C PRO A 75 4.46 27.51 -1.62
N ARG A 76 3.96 26.50 -0.91
CA ARG A 76 4.22 25.09 -1.22
C ARG A 76 3.60 24.78 -2.58
N PRO A 77 4.30 24.09 -3.51
CA PRO A 77 3.78 23.85 -4.84
C PRO A 77 2.52 22.97 -4.75
N ARG A 78 1.36 23.54 -5.10
CA ARG A 78 0.16 22.75 -5.36
C ARG A 78 0.46 21.86 -6.58
N ILE A 79 0.15 20.57 -6.48
CA ILE A 79 0.25 19.67 -7.63
C ILE A 79 -0.63 20.21 -8.74
N GLU A 80 -0.01 20.44 -9.89
CA GLU A 80 -0.68 20.94 -11.08
C GLU A 80 -1.71 19.90 -11.53
N ARG A 81 -2.92 20.34 -11.83
CA ARG A 81 -3.99 19.47 -12.33
C ARG A 81 -4.21 19.77 -13.79
N VAL A 82 -4.57 18.75 -14.56
CA VAL A 82 -5.05 18.95 -15.94
C VAL A 82 -6.57 18.98 -15.90
N GLU A 83 -7.14 20.14 -16.22
CA GLU A 83 -8.59 20.31 -16.29
C GLU A 83 -9.10 19.91 -17.68
N LEU A 84 -10.15 19.08 -17.71
CA LEU A 84 -10.88 18.75 -18.92
C LEU A 84 -12.31 19.27 -18.86
N PRO A 85 -12.89 19.67 -20.02
CA PRO A 85 -14.32 19.91 -20.12
C PRO A 85 -15.13 18.72 -19.61
N GLU A 86 -16.16 18.97 -18.81
CA GLU A 86 -17.00 17.95 -18.17
C GLU A 86 -17.46 16.86 -19.14
N ARG A 87 -17.99 17.24 -20.31
CA ARG A 87 -18.43 16.29 -21.35
C ARG A 87 -17.32 15.33 -21.80
N ARG A 88 -16.07 15.79 -21.88
CA ARG A 88 -14.93 14.93 -22.25
C ARG A 88 -14.54 14.02 -21.09
N PHE A 89 -14.49 14.56 -19.87
CA PHE A 89 -14.22 13.80 -18.66
C PHE A 89 -15.23 12.65 -18.46
N ASP A 90 -16.53 12.96 -18.60
CA ASP A 90 -17.61 11.98 -18.53
C ASP A 90 -17.55 10.94 -19.65
N GLY A 91 -17.17 11.38 -20.86
CA GLY A 91 -16.97 10.49 -22.00
C GLY A 91 -15.90 9.42 -21.71
N HIS A 92 -14.74 9.84 -21.20
CA HIS A 92 -13.67 8.92 -20.79
C HIS A 92 -14.10 8.03 -19.63
N THR A 93 -14.78 8.59 -18.62
CA THR A 93 -15.32 7.78 -17.51
C THR A 93 -16.26 6.68 -18.01
N ARG A 94 -17.14 7.01 -18.97
CA ARG A 94 -18.04 6.02 -19.59
C ARG A 94 -17.28 4.96 -20.37
N GLU A 95 -16.32 5.34 -21.21
CA GLU A 95 -15.51 4.41 -21.99
C GLU A 95 -14.73 3.43 -21.10
N LEU A 96 -14.14 3.93 -20.01
CA LEU A 96 -13.48 3.11 -19.01
C LEU A 96 -14.47 2.11 -18.37
N ARG A 97 -15.68 2.55 -18.03
CA ARG A 97 -16.74 1.70 -17.44
C ARG A 97 -17.25 0.64 -18.40
N ASP A 98 -17.54 1.02 -19.64
CA ASP A 98 -18.03 0.09 -20.67
C ASP A 98 -17.01 -1.03 -20.90
N THR A 99 -15.72 -0.69 -20.95
CA THR A 99 -14.62 -1.65 -21.05
C THR A 99 -14.53 -2.59 -19.82
N LEU A 100 -14.87 -2.08 -18.63
CA LEU A 100 -14.92 -2.84 -17.36
C LEU A 100 -16.19 -3.68 -17.18
N SER A 101 -17.26 -3.44 -17.94
CA SER A 101 -18.54 -4.14 -17.78
C SER A 101 -18.60 -5.52 -18.46
N GLY A 102 -17.51 -5.96 -19.11
CA GLY A 102 -17.39 -7.24 -19.82
C GLY A 102 -16.23 -8.14 -19.34
N LYS A 103 -15.89 -9.18 -20.13
CA LYS A 103 -14.77 -10.13 -19.85
C LYS A 103 -13.37 -9.48 -19.78
N LEU A 104 -13.25 -8.17 -20.01
CA LEU A 104 -12.00 -7.41 -20.10
C LEU A 104 -11.66 -6.64 -18.82
N ALA A 105 -12.54 -6.66 -17.81
CA ALA A 105 -12.33 -5.99 -16.54
C ALA A 105 -11.15 -6.59 -15.78
N THR A 106 -10.20 -5.75 -15.32
CA THR A 106 -9.10 -6.25 -14.48
C THR A 106 -9.38 -6.09 -12.99
N VAL A 107 -10.00 -4.99 -12.54
CA VAL A 107 -10.43 -4.81 -11.14
C VAL A 107 -11.57 -3.78 -10.97
N TRP A 108 -12.65 -4.17 -10.28
CA TRP A 108 -13.66 -3.24 -9.73
C TRP A 108 -13.98 -3.63 -8.27
N ARG A 109 -13.67 -2.73 -7.33
CA ARG A 109 -13.70 -3.03 -5.88
C ARG A 109 -13.80 -1.77 -5.02
N SER A 110 -14.22 -1.96 -3.77
CA SER A 110 -14.00 -1.00 -2.69
C SER A 110 -12.56 -1.12 -2.18
N GLU A 111 -11.86 -0.01 -1.99
CA GLU A 111 -10.51 0.06 -1.39
C GLU A 111 -10.52 0.97 -0.16
N TRP A 112 -10.43 0.40 1.04
CA TRP A 112 -10.24 1.15 2.29
C TRP A 112 -8.76 1.19 2.68
N LYS A 113 -8.31 2.32 3.25
CA LYS A 113 -6.91 2.51 3.66
C LYS A 113 -6.81 3.10 5.06
N THR A 114 -5.89 2.59 5.86
CA THR A 114 -5.55 3.11 7.18
C THR A 114 -4.04 3.08 7.41
N LYS A 115 -3.56 3.96 8.29
CA LYS A 115 -2.18 4.06 8.77
C LYS A 115 -2.13 3.47 10.17
N LEU A 116 -1.33 2.44 10.38
CA LEU A 116 -1.21 1.73 11.67
C LEU A 116 0.24 1.69 12.13
N GLU A 117 0.47 1.72 13.44
CA GLU A 117 1.80 1.38 13.97
C GLU A 117 2.19 -0.07 13.63
N VAL A 118 3.48 -0.39 13.74
CA VAL A 118 4.00 -1.75 13.44
C VAL A 118 3.25 -2.82 14.23
N SER A 119 3.12 -2.64 15.55
CA SER A 119 2.42 -3.58 16.45
C SER A 119 0.96 -3.77 16.08
N GLU A 120 0.25 -2.70 15.72
CA GLU A 120 -1.15 -2.74 15.31
C GLU A 120 -1.32 -3.44 13.96
N SER A 121 -0.44 -3.16 13.00
CA SER A 121 -0.46 -3.83 11.70
C SER A 121 -0.15 -5.34 11.82
N ASN A 122 0.74 -5.70 12.74
CA ASN A 122 1.04 -7.09 13.07
C ASN A 122 -0.16 -7.75 13.74
N GLN A 123 -0.82 -7.07 14.68
CA GLN A 123 -2.03 -7.59 15.33
C GLN A 123 -3.18 -7.77 14.35
N TYR A 124 -3.35 -6.87 13.38
CA TYR A 124 -4.29 -7.02 12.29
C TYR A 124 -4.04 -8.31 11.49
N VAL A 125 -2.78 -8.61 11.12
CA VAL A 125 -2.43 -9.85 10.41
C VAL A 125 -2.64 -11.09 11.28
N VAL A 126 -2.36 -11.02 12.59
CA VAL A 126 -2.65 -12.10 13.53
C VAL A 126 -4.15 -12.37 13.63
N ASP A 127 -4.97 -11.33 13.67
CA ASP A 127 -6.44 -11.46 13.70
C ASP A 127 -6.97 -12.06 12.40
N MET A 128 -6.45 -11.66 11.24
CA MET A 128 -6.77 -12.29 9.95
C MET A 128 -6.40 -13.77 9.95
N ALA A 129 -5.21 -14.12 10.43
CA ALA A 129 -4.78 -15.52 10.55
C ALA A 129 -5.62 -16.32 11.55
N ARG A 130 -6.12 -15.67 12.62
CA ARG A 130 -6.99 -16.33 13.62
C ARG A 130 -8.37 -16.64 13.09
N GLU A 131 -8.92 -15.76 12.27
CA GLU A 131 -10.25 -15.88 11.69
C GLU A 131 -10.28 -16.84 10.49
N PHE A 132 -9.26 -16.77 9.63
CA PHE A 132 -9.32 -17.38 8.30
C PHE A 132 -8.41 -18.60 8.10
N LEU A 133 -7.69 -19.04 9.14
CA LEU A 133 -6.92 -20.29 9.13
C LEU A 133 -7.47 -21.25 10.18
N THR A 134 -7.41 -22.55 9.89
CA THR A 134 -7.74 -23.58 10.87
C THR A 134 -6.74 -23.55 12.04
N PRO A 135 -7.11 -24.08 13.22
CA PRO A 135 -6.22 -24.10 14.38
C PRO A 135 -4.83 -24.69 14.07
N GLU A 136 -4.77 -25.78 13.30
CA GLU A 136 -3.53 -26.48 12.96
C GLU A 136 -2.64 -25.64 12.04
N THR A 137 -3.21 -25.04 11.00
CA THR A 137 -2.46 -24.17 10.08
C THR A 137 -1.97 -22.92 10.82
N ARG A 138 -2.84 -22.33 11.66
CA ARG A 138 -2.53 -21.16 12.45
C ARG A 138 -1.37 -21.39 13.43
N GLU A 139 -1.33 -22.54 14.09
CA GLU A 139 -0.22 -22.89 14.99
C GLU A 139 1.12 -22.86 14.25
N VAL A 140 1.19 -23.46 13.05
CA VAL A 140 2.42 -23.45 12.24
C VAL A 140 2.76 -22.03 11.77
N VAL A 141 1.77 -21.28 11.28
CA VAL A 141 1.97 -19.94 10.72
C VAL A 141 2.42 -18.96 11.78
N LEU A 142 1.86 -19.02 13.00
CA LEU A 142 2.13 -18.06 14.08
C LEU A 142 3.19 -18.53 15.09
N ALA A 143 3.67 -19.79 15.01
CA ALA A 143 4.63 -20.36 15.96
C ALA A 143 5.86 -19.47 16.19
N GLY A 144 6.09 -19.09 17.45
CA GLY A 144 7.27 -18.33 17.88
C GLY A 144 7.37 -16.90 17.31
N LEU A 145 6.29 -16.35 16.74
CA LEU A 145 6.26 -14.98 16.25
C LEU A 145 5.81 -14.01 17.35
N GLU A 146 6.55 -12.93 17.53
CA GLU A 146 6.23 -11.86 18.46
C GLU A 146 5.49 -10.72 17.76
N VAL A 147 4.37 -10.26 18.33
CA VAL A 147 3.51 -9.22 17.75
C VAL A 147 4.23 -7.88 17.55
N HIS A 148 5.31 -7.61 18.28
CA HIS A 148 6.10 -6.39 18.15
C HIS A 148 7.23 -6.48 17.11
N SER A 149 7.47 -7.67 16.52
CA SER A 149 8.55 -7.87 15.56
C SER A 149 8.24 -7.21 14.21
N GLU A 150 9.12 -6.35 13.71
CA GLU A 150 8.99 -5.74 12.36
C GLU A 150 8.90 -6.77 11.23
N GLY A 151 9.46 -7.98 11.44
CA GLY A 151 9.49 -9.06 10.47
C GLY A 151 8.24 -9.94 10.45
N LEU A 152 7.29 -9.77 11.37
CA LEU A 152 6.16 -10.69 11.56
C LEU A 152 5.32 -10.86 10.30
N VAL A 153 4.84 -9.77 9.70
CA VAL A 153 3.95 -9.83 8.51
C VAL A 153 4.61 -10.61 7.37
N ARG A 154 5.92 -10.39 7.15
CA ARG A 154 6.69 -11.11 6.13
C ARG A 154 6.80 -12.59 6.47
N GLN A 155 7.09 -12.94 7.72
CA GLN A 155 7.21 -14.33 8.15
C GLN A 155 5.87 -15.08 8.03
N VAL A 156 4.76 -14.44 8.40
CA VAL A 156 3.41 -14.99 8.21
C VAL A 156 3.16 -15.27 6.73
N HIS A 157 3.41 -14.29 5.86
CA HIS A 157 3.26 -14.44 4.41
C HIS A 157 4.13 -15.56 3.83
N GLU A 158 5.41 -15.62 4.20
CA GLU A 158 6.34 -16.68 3.77
C GLU A 158 5.89 -18.07 4.22
N ARG A 159 5.37 -18.20 5.45
CA ARG A 159 4.89 -19.48 5.99
C ARG A 159 3.61 -19.94 5.30
N ILE A 160 2.66 -19.04 5.06
CA ILE A 160 1.44 -19.36 4.29
C ILE A 160 1.82 -19.78 2.86
N TYR A 161 2.70 -19.03 2.18
CA TYR A 161 3.18 -19.39 0.84
C TYR A 161 3.78 -20.80 0.79
N ARG A 162 4.67 -21.14 1.74
CA ARG A 162 5.30 -22.47 1.80
C ARG A 162 4.28 -23.59 2.02
N LEU A 163 3.25 -23.35 2.83
CA LEU A 163 2.18 -24.32 3.04
C LEU A 163 1.31 -24.49 1.78
N GLN A 164 1.04 -23.40 1.05
CA GLN A 164 0.34 -23.44 -0.25
C GLN A 164 1.11 -24.27 -1.27
N GLU A 165 2.39 -23.96 -1.50
CA GLU A 165 3.23 -24.66 -2.47
C GLU A 165 3.40 -26.14 -2.15
N ALA A 166 3.44 -26.50 -0.85
CA ALA A 166 3.52 -27.87 -0.42
C ALA A 166 2.17 -28.63 -0.46
N GLY A 167 1.07 -27.97 -0.83
CA GLY A 167 -0.28 -28.56 -0.77
C GLY A 167 -0.72 -28.91 0.66
N ARG A 168 -0.23 -28.18 1.66
CA ARG A 168 -0.43 -28.46 3.09
C ARG A 168 -1.43 -27.54 3.79
N LEU A 169 -1.97 -26.55 3.07
CA LEU A 169 -3.15 -25.82 3.56
C LEU A 169 -4.35 -26.76 3.66
N LYS A 170 -5.16 -26.55 4.68
CA LYS A 170 -6.44 -27.23 4.84
C LYS A 170 -7.45 -26.64 3.87
N GLU A 171 -8.44 -27.45 3.48
CA GLU A 171 -9.50 -27.00 2.58
C GLU A 171 -10.28 -25.81 3.16
N ALA A 172 -10.50 -25.82 4.48
CA ALA A 172 -11.15 -24.76 5.23
C ALA A 172 -10.29 -23.51 5.46
N ASP A 173 -8.98 -23.54 5.14
CA ASP A 173 -8.17 -22.32 5.16
C ASP A 173 -8.65 -21.38 4.05
N ALA A 174 -9.08 -20.19 4.46
CA ALA A 174 -9.61 -19.16 3.59
C ALA A 174 -8.58 -18.06 3.29
N LEU A 175 -7.53 -17.90 4.10
CA LEU A 175 -6.45 -16.94 3.87
C LEU A 175 -5.32 -17.53 3.04
N LEU A 176 -5.01 -16.87 1.93
CA LEU A 176 -4.01 -17.26 0.96
C LEU A 176 -3.04 -16.11 0.68
N VAL A 177 -1.92 -16.41 0.05
CA VAL A 177 -1.05 -15.42 -0.58
C VAL A 177 -0.84 -15.77 -2.05
N ARG A 178 -0.76 -14.72 -2.88
CA ARG A 178 -0.62 -14.86 -4.34
C ARG A 178 0.82 -14.72 -4.80
N ASP A 179 1.53 -13.75 -4.24
CA ASP A 179 2.83 -13.34 -4.74
C ASP A 179 3.92 -14.15 -4.00
N MET A 180 4.84 -14.77 -4.75
CA MET A 180 5.96 -15.48 -4.16
C MET A 180 6.83 -14.52 -3.35
N PRO A 181 7.20 -14.83 -2.09
CA PRO A 181 8.11 -13.99 -1.33
C PRO A 181 9.49 -13.91 -2.01
N PRO A 182 10.23 -12.81 -1.82
CA PRO A 182 11.60 -12.72 -2.33
C PRO A 182 12.48 -13.82 -1.72
N PRO A 183 13.46 -14.35 -2.47
CA PRO A 183 14.43 -15.31 -1.93
C PRO A 183 15.28 -14.67 -0.83
N VAL A 184 15.91 -15.48 0.01
CA VAL A 184 16.82 -15.01 1.06
C VAL A 184 17.99 -14.24 0.43
N GLY A 185 18.34 -13.09 1.02
CA GLY A 185 19.32 -12.17 0.44
C GLY A 185 18.74 -11.22 -0.61
N ALA A 186 17.42 -11.19 -0.78
CA ALA A 186 16.74 -10.23 -1.63
C ALA A 186 15.53 -9.57 -0.94
N LYS A 187 15.15 -8.40 -1.44
CA LYS A 187 13.91 -7.70 -1.07
C LYS A 187 13.22 -7.20 -2.32
N ASP A 188 11.91 -7.45 -2.43
CA ASP A 188 11.11 -6.93 -3.54
C ASP A 188 10.33 -5.69 -3.12
N THR A 189 10.46 -4.62 -3.91
CA THR A 189 9.85 -3.31 -3.69
C THR A 189 8.93 -2.99 -4.86
N THR A 190 7.70 -2.60 -4.56
CA THR A 190 6.80 -2.04 -5.56
C THR A 190 7.23 -0.60 -5.86
N PHE A 191 7.54 -0.31 -7.12
CA PHE A 191 7.76 1.05 -7.60
C PHE A 191 6.50 1.50 -8.35
N THR A 192 5.92 2.64 -7.96
CA THR A 192 4.79 3.25 -8.66
C THR A 192 5.14 4.68 -9.04
N TYR A 193 4.99 4.99 -10.32
CA TYR A 193 5.11 6.31 -10.90
C TYR A 193 3.72 6.93 -11.10
N TYR A 194 3.60 8.24 -10.92
CA TYR A 194 2.34 8.98 -10.99
C TYR A 194 2.46 10.15 -11.97
N THR A 195 1.48 10.25 -12.87
CA THR A 195 1.24 11.44 -13.72
C THR A 195 0.37 12.46 -12.98
N LYS A 196 0.21 13.63 -13.61
CA LYS A 196 -0.74 14.66 -13.17
C LYS A 196 -2.16 14.11 -13.04
N PRO A 197 -2.92 14.49 -12.01
CA PRO A 197 -4.33 14.16 -11.96
C PRO A 197 -5.09 14.95 -13.03
N ILE A 198 -5.98 14.27 -13.73
CA ILE A 198 -6.96 14.86 -14.63
C ILE A 198 -8.29 14.99 -13.87
N VAL A 199 -8.88 16.18 -13.89
CA VAL A 199 -10.14 16.51 -13.19
C VAL A 199 -11.12 17.21 -14.13
N ASN A 200 -12.40 17.29 -13.75
CA ASN A 200 -13.37 18.10 -14.49
C ASN A 200 -13.14 19.61 -14.22
N THR A 201 -13.91 20.47 -14.90
CA THR A 201 -13.85 21.94 -14.75
C THR A 201 -14.22 22.47 -13.36
N HIS A 202 -14.85 21.65 -12.51
CA HIS A 202 -15.15 21.96 -11.11
C HIS A 202 -14.08 21.44 -10.14
N GLY A 203 -13.04 20.78 -10.66
CA GLY A 203 -12.02 20.11 -9.85
C GLY A 203 -12.50 18.81 -9.20
N GLU A 204 -13.68 18.31 -9.60
CA GLU A 204 -14.33 17.09 -9.14
C GLU A 204 -13.99 15.89 -10.03
N GLY A 205 -14.12 14.68 -9.48
CA GLY A 205 -13.67 13.45 -10.12
C GLY A 205 -12.14 13.43 -10.32
N LYS A 206 -11.58 12.25 -10.59
CA LYS A 206 -10.15 12.15 -10.91
C LYS A 206 -9.83 10.93 -11.77
N HIS A 207 -9.16 11.15 -12.90
CA HIS A 207 -8.35 10.13 -13.57
C HIS A 207 -6.88 10.36 -13.25
N GLN A 208 -6.13 9.29 -12.97
CA GLN A 208 -4.68 9.38 -12.83
C GLN A 208 -4.02 8.17 -13.44
N ILE A 209 -3.11 8.42 -14.40
CA ILE A 209 -2.28 7.37 -14.97
C ILE A 209 -1.14 7.07 -14.02
N ARG A 210 -0.88 5.78 -13.82
CA ARG A 210 0.20 5.27 -12.97
C ARG A 210 0.95 4.19 -13.70
N VAL A 211 2.25 4.12 -13.47
CA VAL A 211 3.09 3.08 -14.05
C VAL A 211 3.78 2.34 -12.91
N ARG A 212 3.43 1.05 -12.73
CA ARG A 212 3.90 0.23 -11.62
C ARG A 212 4.78 -0.92 -12.11
N THR A 213 5.83 -1.21 -11.36
CA THR A 213 6.62 -2.43 -11.51
C THR A 213 7.15 -2.90 -10.15
N TYR A 214 7.89 -4.01 -10.16
CA TYR A 214 8.54 -4.58 -8.99
C TYR A 214 10.04 -4.65 -9.20
N LEU A 215 10.76 -4.19 -8.19
CA LEU A 215 12.21 -4.18 -8.15
C LEU A 215 12.71 -5.13 -7.10
N ARG A 216 13.79 -5.81 -7.39
CA ARG A 216 14.51 -6.67 -6.48
C ARG A 216 15.82 -6.01 -6.11
N GLU A 217 15.98 -5.70 -4.84
CA GLU A 217 17.26 -5.32 -4.25
C GLU A 217 17.95 -6.56 -3.70
N VAL A 218 19.23 -6.74 -4.04
CA VAL A 218 20.02 -7.90 -3.68
C VAL A 218 21.11 -7.50 -2.68
N SER A 219 21.14 -8.19 -1.54
CA SER A 219 22.18 -8.07 -0.52
C SER A 219 23.08 -9.30 -0.58
N TYR A 220 24.19 -9.21 -1.31
CA TYR A 220 25.06 -10.36 -1.63
C TYR A 220 25.48 -11.18 -0.41
N GLU A 221 25.86 -10.49 0.67
CA GLU A 221 26.32 -11.13 1.90
C GLU A 221 25.24 -12.00 2.56
N GLN A 222 23.97 -11.63 2.38
CA GLN A 222 22.81 -12.31 2.95
C GLN A 222 22.31 -13.48 2.10
N ILE A 223 22.80 -13.63 0.87
CA ILE A 223 22.51 -14.82 0.06
C ILE A 223 23.14 -16.02 0.77
N PRO A 224 22.41 -17.10 1.06
CA PRO A 224 23.02 -18.33 1.59
C PRO A 224 23.88 -19.02 0.53
N GLU A 225 24.94 -19.71 0.96
CA GLU A 225 25.77 -20.51 0.05
C GLU A 225 24.91 -21.56 -0.68
N GLY A 226 25.14 -21.72 -1.98
CA GLY A 226 24.39 -22.62 -2.87
C GLY A 226 23.02 -22.08 -3.31
N GLN A 227 22.57 -20.92 -2.79
CA GLN A 227 21.32 -20.31 -3.20
C GLN A 227 21.52 -19.21 -4.25
N SER A 228 20.47 -18.98 -5.04
CA SER A 228 20.46 -18.04 -6.13
C SER A 228 19.39 -16.96 -5.98
N VAL A 229 19.70 -15.79 -6.50
CA VAL A 229 18.77 -14.67 -6.64
C VAL A 229 18.66 -14.32 -8.12
N GLN A 230 17.44 -14.40 -8.65
CA GLN A 230 17.12 -14.07 -10.04
C GLN A 230 16.48 -12.68 -10.16
N GLY A 231 16.82 -11.95 -11.22
CA GLY A 231 16.18 -10.71 -11.65
C GLY A 231 16.35 -10.45 -13.14
N PHE A 232 15.98 -9.25 -13.58
CA PHE A 232 16.12 -8.78 -14.96
C PHE A 232 16.73 -7.37 -15.00
N GLU A 233 17.62 -7.13 -15.96
CA GLU A 233 18.13 -5.80 -16.25
C GLU A 233 17.09 -4.95 -17.02
N ALA A 234 17.32 -3.64 -17.10
CA ALA A 234 16.42 -2.73 -17.83
C ALA A 234 16.37 -2.98 -19.34
N ASN A 235 17.39 -3.63 -19.91
CA ASN A 235 17.40 -4.07 -21.30
C ASN A 235 16.59 -5.38 -21.51
N GLY A 236 16.02 -5.96 -20.45
CA GLY A 236 15.28 -7.23 -20.48
C GLY A 236 16.14 -8.48 -20.29
N SER A 237 17.46 -8.37 -20.17
CA SER A 237 18.35 -9.51 -19.93
C SER A 237 18.07 -10.13 -18.56
N SER A 238 18.02 -11.46 -18.51
CA SER A 238 17.98 -12.18 -17.24
C SER A 238 19.31 -12.07 -16.51
N VAL A 239 19.27 -11.99 -15.18
CA VAL A 239 20.44 -12.06 -14.29
C VAL A 239 20.15 -13.07 -13.19
N VAL A 240 21.08 -14.00 -12.95
CA VAL A 240 21.05 -14.94 -11.83
C VAL A 240 22.37 -14.83 -11.08
N ILE A 241 22.30 -14.56 -9.77
CA ILE A 241 23.47 -14.46 -8.90
C ILE A 241 23.38 -15.58 -7.87
N THR A 242 24.32 -16.53 -7.92
CA THR A 242 24.41 -17.66 -7.00
C THR A 242 25.63 -17.49 -6.12
N LYS A 243 25.45 -17.55 -4.78
CA LYS A 243 26.59 -17.51 -3.86
C LYS A 243 27.27 -18.87 -3.81
N LEU A 244 28.55 -18.89 -4.11
CA LEU A 244 29.44 -20.04 -3.99
C LEU A 244 30.21 -19.97 -2.66
N ALA A 245 31.00 -21.00 -2.39
CA ALA A 245 31.94 -21.00 -1.26
C ALA A 245 32.94 -19.83 -1.34
N ASN A 246 33.54 -19.47 -0.21
CA ASN A 246 34.60 -18.45 -0.10
C ASN A 246 34.22 -17.03 -0.59
N GLN A 247 32.94 -16.65 -0.46
CA GLN A 247 32.44 -15.34 -0.92
C GLN A 247 32.63 -15.10 -2.44
N SER A 248 32.68 -16.20 -3.21
CA SER A 248 32.62 -16.16 -4.67
C SER A 248 31.16 -16.24 -5.13
N TYR A 249 30.89 -15.75 -6.34
CA TYR A 249 29.56 -15.67 -6.91
C TYR A 249 29.60 -16.14 -8.37
N ARG A 250 28.69 -17.03 -8.75
CA ARG A 250 28.39 -17.30 -10.16
C ARG A 250 27.32 -16.31 -10.62
N VAL A 251 27.63 -15.53 -11.64
CA VAL A 251 26.72 -14.58 -12.27
C VAL A 251 26.41 -15.05 -13.69
N GLU A 252 25.15 -15.31 -13.96
CA GLU A 252 24.64 -15.69 -15.29
C GLU A 252 23.80 -14.55 -15.86
N THR A 253 24.17 -14.01 -17.02
CA THR A 253 23.48 -12.88 -17.66
C THR A 253 23.17 -13.14 -19.12
N GLY A 254 21.99 -12.75 -19.60
CA GLY A 254 21.72 -12.72 -21.05
C GLY A 254 20.24 -12.79 -21.40
N ILE A 255 19.97 -12.68 -22.70
CA ILE A 255 18.65 -12.87 -23.30
C ILE A 255 18.61 -14.28 -23.87
N GLU A 256 17.53 -15.02 -23.60
CA GLU A 256 17.40 -16.43 -24.02
C GLU A 256 17.65 -16.63 -25.53
N ALA A 257 17.22 -15.67 -26.35
CA ALA A 257 17.42 -15.69 -27.80
C ALA A 257 18.87 -15.47 -28.26
N THR A 258 19.71 -14.76 -27.49
CA THR A 258 21.08 -14.38 -27.89
C THR A 258 22.17 -15.12 -27.12
N GLY A 259 21.78 -16.02 -26.20
CA GLY A 259 22.68 -16.80 -25.35
C GLY A 259 22.95 -16.16 -23.98
N LYS A 260 23.46 -16.99 -23.06
CA LYS A 260 23.80 -16.60 -21.69
C LYS A 260 25.31 -16.57 -21.51
N VAL A 261 25.80 -15.55 -20.81
CA VAL A 261 27.18 -15.41 -20.36
C VAL A 261 27.25 -15.81 -18.89
N VAL A 262 28.19 -16.68 -18.53
CA VAL A 262 28.43 -17.12 -17.15
C VAL A 262 29.80 -16.64 -16.72
N ARG A 263 29.88 -16.00 -15.55
CA ARG A 263 31.13 -15.53 -14.94
C ARG A 263 31.17 -15.95 -13.48
N GLU A 264 32.34 -16.32 -13.00
CA GLU A 264 32.61 -16.49 -11.57
C GLU A 264 33.40 -15.29 -11.10
N LEU A 265 32.86 -14.59 -10.11
CA LEU A 265 33.34 -13.29 -9.64
C LEU A 265 33.45 -13.33 -8.12
N ASN A 266 34.46 -12.68 -7.55
CA ASN A 266 34.50 -12.42 -6.11
C ASN A 266 33.55 -11.27 -5.74
N LEU A 267 33.30 -11.05 -4.44
CA LEU A 267 32.42 -9.99 -3.96
C LEU A 267 32.76 -8.59 -4.52
N SER A 268 34.06 -8.24 -4.57
CA SER A 268 34.51 -6.94 -5.07
C SER A 268 34.19 -6.76 -6.55
N GLU A 269 34.36 -7.81 -7.36
CA GLU A 269 34.06 -7.78 -8.80
C GLU A 269 32.56 -7.67 -9.06
N VAL A 270 31.73 -8.39 -8.30
CA VAL A 270 30.26 -8.27 -8.39
C VAL A 270 29.81 -6.87 -7.99
N GLN A 271 30.37 -6.32 -6.92
CA GLN A 271 30.05 -4.97 -6.45
C GLN A 271 30.53 -3.89 -7.43
N GLN A 272 31.65 -4.11 -8.12
CA GLN A 272 32.08 -3.21 -9.19
C GLN A 272 31.13 -3.26 -10.39
N LEU A 273 30.57 -4.42 -10.70
CA LEU A 273 29.65 -4.60 -11.83
C LEU A 273 28.26 -4.01 -11.57
N TYR A 274 27.72 -4.19 -10.36
CA TYR A 274 26.32 -3.87 -10.05
C TYR A 274 26.11 -2.92 -8.87
N GLY A 275 27.18 -2.45 -8.23
CA GLY A 275 27.13 -1.65 -7.01
C GLY A 275 27.08 -2.50 -5.74
N ALA A 276 27.16 -1.85 -4.57
CA ALA A 276 27.14 -2.53 -3.26
C ALA A 276 25.82 -3.29 -2.99
N SER A 277 24.72 -2.88 -3.61
CA SER A 277 23.43 -3.57 -3.57
C SER A 277 22.78 -3.49 -4.95
N ALA A 278 22.82 -4.60 -5.70
CA ALA A 278 22.23 -4.63 -7.02
C ALA A 278 20.72 -4.39 -6.98
N ARG A 279 20.22 -3.70 -8.00
CA ARG A 279 18.78 -3.56 -8.24
C ARG A 279 18.41 -4.04 -9.63
N PHE A 280 17.53 -5.02 -9.66
CA PHE A 280 17.00 -5.62 -10.88
C PHE A 280 15.48 -5.48 -10.89
N PHE A 281 14.85 -5.68 -12.04
CA PHE A 281 13.42 -5.99 -12.07
C PHE A 281 13.22 -7.39 -11.48
N ALA A 282 12.25 -7.55 -10.57
CA ALA A 282 11.92 -8.85 -10.03
C ALA A 282 11.34 -9.76 -11.14
N PRO A 283 11.36 -11.09 -11.01
CA PRO A 283 10.76 -11.98 -12.00
C PRO A 283 9.26 -11.75 -12.26
N HIS A 284 8.52 -11.24 -11.26
CA HIS A 284 7.12 -10.80 -11.41
C HIS A 284 6.98 -9.32 -11.82
N GLY A 285 8.10 -8.61 -12.01
CA GLY A 285 8.20 -7.23 -12.49
C GLY A 285 8.76 -7.10 -13.92
N LYS A 286 8.78 -8.19 -14.71
CA LYS A 286 9.30 -8.20 -16.10
C LYS A 286 8.63 -7.17 -17.02
N SER A 287 7.41 -6.78 -16.70
CA SER A 287 6.67 -5.70 -17.36
C SER A 287 6.26 -4.63 -16.35
N PHE A 288 5.94 -3.46 -16.88
CA PHE A 288 5.28 -2.41 -16.16
C PHE A 288 3.77 -2.48 -16.41
N LYS A 289 2.96 -2.29 -15.37
CA LYS A 289 1.52 -2.10 -15.49
C LYS A 289 1.23 -0.61 -15.56
N MET A 290 0.75 -0.15 -16.71
CA MET A 290 0.21 1.19 -16.86
C MET A 290 -1.29 1.16 -16.52
N GLU A 291 -1.64 1.75 -15.39
CA GLU A 291 -2.98 1.72 -14.81
C GLU A 291 -3.64 3.10 -14.95
N VAL A 292 -4.88 3.16 -15.43
CA VAL A 292 -5.77 4.30 -15.16
C VAL A 292 -6.47 3.99 -13.85
N LYS A 293 -6.28 4.82 -12.83
CA LYS A 293 -7.14 4.77 -11.64
C LYS A 293 -8.12 5.93 -11.66
N THR A 294 -9.41 5.58 -11.63
CA THR A 294 -10.52 6.53 -11.57
C THR A 294 -11.15 6.47 -10.18
N ALA A 295 -11.29 7.63 -9.55
CA ALA A 295 -12.11 7.81 -8.34
C ALA A 295 -13.43 8.47 -8.76
N LEU A 296 -14.54 7.81 -8.44
CA LEU A 296 -15.91 8.28 -8.72
C LEU A 296 -16.45 8.96 -7.48
N ASP A 297 -17.31 9.98 -7.58
CA ASP A 297 -17.83 10.67 -6.39
C ASP A 297 -18.93 9.90 -5.62
N ASP A 298 -19.06 8.58 -5.87
CA ASP A 298 -20.04 7.74 -5.19
C ASP A 298 -19.64 7.53 -3.72
N GLN A 299 -20.44 8.12 -2.83
CA GLN A 299 -20.32 7.88 -1.41
C GLN A 299 -21.01 6.58 -1.02
N ILE A 300 -20.30 5.76 -0.26
CA ILE A 300 -20.86 4.57 0.38
C ILE A 300 -21.31 4.96 1.78
N SER A 301 -22.59 4.76 2.11
CA SER A 301 -23.07 4.78 3.50
C SER A 301 -23.10 3.35 4.05
N TYR A 302 -22.55 3.12 5.24
CA TYR A 302 -22.55 1.78 5.81
C TYR A 302 -23.08 1.76 7.26
N GLU A 303 -24.34 1.33 7.45
CA GLU A 303 -24.99 1.34 8.76
C GLU A 303 -24.32 0.43 9.80
N ARG A 304 -23.81 -0.75 9.39
CA ARG A 304 -23.17 -1.71 10.31
C ARG A 304 -21.75 -1.29 10.72
N PHE A 305 -21.01 -0.65 9.81
CA PHE A 305 -19.67 -0.12 10.07
C PHE A 305 -19.56 1.34 9.58
N PRO A 306 -20.19 2.31 10.28
CA PRO A 306 -20.30 3.70 9.82
C PRO A 306 -18.94 4.39 9.64
N ILE A 307 -17.92 3.92 10.36
CA ILE A 307 -16.55 4.40 10.24
C ILE A 307 -15.91 4.13 8.87
N LEU A 308 -16.50 3.22 8.09
CA LEU A 308 -16.05 2.85 6.74
C LEU A 308 -16.84 3.56 5.63
N GLY A 309 -17.73 4.50 5.99
CA GLY A 309 -18.48 5.31 5.03
C GLY A 309 -17.57 6.23 4.21
N GLY A 310 -18.09 6.72 3.08
CA GLY A 310 -17.40 7.64 2.17
C GLY A 310 -17.08 7.05 0.81
N ASN A 311 -16.31 7.79 0.01
CA ASN A 311 -15.98 7.39 -1.35
C ASN A 311 -14.80 6.42 -1.38
N HIS A 312 -15.04 5.11 -1.48
CA HIS A 312 -13.99 4.08 -1.50
C HIS A 312 -13.94 3.30 -2.81
N MET A 313 -14.71 3.75 -3.80
CA MET A 313 -14.93 3.01 -5.04
C MET A 313 -13.82 3.28 -6.06
N VAL A 314 -13.27 2.18 -6.58
CA VAL A 314 -12.12 2.25 -7.46
C VAL A 314 -12.32 1.38 -8.69
N GLN A 315 -12.13 2.00 -9.84
CA GLN A 315 -12.06 1.35 -11.14
C GLN A 315 -10.62 1.41 -11.66
N LYS A 316 -10.10 0.27 -12.14
CA LYS A 316 -8.77 0.16 -12.74
C LYS A 316 -8.81 -0.59 -14.04
N LEU A 317 -8.22 0.00 -15.08
CA LEU A 317 -7.81 -0.67 -16.29
C LEU A 317 -6.29 -0.63 -16.38
N ASP A 318 -5.69 -1.71 -16.83
CA ASP A 318 -4.24 -1.79 -17.01
C ASP A 318 -3.82 -2.35 -18.36
N VAL A 319 -2.70 -1.82 -18.86
CA VAL A 319 -1.98 -2.30 -20.04
C VAL A 319 -0.55 -2.63 -19.60
N SER A 320 -0.03 -3.75 -20.09
CA SER A 320 1.35 -4.14 -19.81
C SER A 320 2.31 -3.51 -20.82
N LEU A 321 3.36 -2.87 -20.33
CA LEU A 321 4.43 -2.25 -21.12
C LEU A 321 5.77 -2.94 -20.82
N SER A 322 6.62 -3.08 -21.82
CA SER A 322 8.03 -3.46 -21.60
C SER A 322 8.83 -2.29 -21.02
N PRO A 323 9.99 -2.55 -20.38
CA PRO A 323 10.88 -1.47 -19.93
C PRO A 323 11.29 -0.49 -21.03
N ALA A 324 11.53 -0.99 -22.25
CA ALA A 324 11.87 -0.16 -23.41
C ALA A 324 10.71 0.73 -23.84
N GLN A 325 9.47 0.21 -23.81
CA GLN A 325 8.27 0.99 -24.10
C GLN A 325 8.05 2.09 -23.06
N VAL A 326 8.29 1.81 -21.77
CA VAL A 326 8.24 2.83 -20.70
C VAL A 326 9.32 3.89 -20.90
N ALA A 327 10.56 3.50 -21.21
CA ALA A 327 11.62 4.45 -21.50
C ALA A 327 11.26 5.38 -22.67
N ARG A 328 10.68 4.84 -23.75
CA ARG A 328 10.20 5.64 -24.89
C ARG A 328 9.04 6.55 -24.51
N LEU A 329 8.06 6.04 -23.77
CA LEU A 329 6.88 6.79 -23.33
C LEU A 329 7.26 8.06 -22.56
N PHE A 330 8.20 7.92 -21.60
CA PHE A 330 8.62 8.99 -20.69
C PHE A 330 9.90 9.72 -21.10
N ALA A 331 10.44 9.46 -22.29
CA ALA A 331 11.61 10.18 -22.77
C ALA A 331 11.35 11.70 -22.79
N PRO A 332 12.35 12.55 -22.53
CA PRO A 332 12.20 13.99 -22.72
C PRO A 332 11.67 14.32 -24.13
N LEU A 333 10.84 15.35 -24.22
CA LEU A 333 10.41 15.90 -25.51
C LEU A 333 11.53 16.78 -26.08
N THR A 334 11.76 16.71 -27.38
CA THR A 334 12.85 17.45 -28.05
C THR A 334 12.41 18.82 -28.56
N GLU A 335 11.11 19.00 -28.77
CA GLU A 335 10.56 20.23 -29.33
C GLU A 335 10.53 21.41 -28.33
N SER A 336 10.74 22.62 -28.83
CA SER A 336 10.88 23.83 -27.99
C SER A 336 9.55 24.53 -27.69
N SER A 337 8.56 24.45 -28.60
CA SER A 337 7.25 25.08 -28.42
C SER A 337 6.22 24.12 -27.83
N ALA A 338 5.27 24.64 -27.05
CA ALA A 338 4.21 23.82 -26.45
C ALA A 338 3.34 23.10 -27.49
N ALA A 339 3.07 23.73 -28.64
CA ALA A 339 2.31 23.13 -29.72
C ALA A 339 3.07 21.98 -30.40
N ALA A 340 4.37 22.17 -30.68
CA ALA A 340 5.21 21.12 -31.26
C ALA A 340 5.43 19.95 -30.28
N ARG A 341 5.68 20.25 -28.98
CA ARG A 341 5.75 19.23 -27.92
C ARG A 341 4.48 18.39 -27.83
N ARG A 342 3.30 19.03 -27.95
CA ARG A 342 2.01 18.31 -27.97
C ARG A 342 1.95 17.33 -29.14
N VAL A 343 2.30 17.76 -30.35
CA VAL A 343 2.29 16.92 -31.55
C VAL A 343 3.29 15.77 -31.40
N GLU A 344 4.50 16.04 -30.93
CA GLU A 344 5.52 15.02 -30.65
C GLU A 344 5.00 13.96 -29.66
N ALA A 345 4.43 14.41 -28.54
CA ALA A 345 3.87 13.54 -27.50
C ALA A 345 2.71 12.69 -28.01
N LEU A 346 1.74 13.28 -28.74
CA LEU A 346 0.61 12.54 -29.32
C LEU A 346 1.09 11.50 -30.35
N THR A 347 2.01 11.86 -31.24
CA THR A 347 2.60 10.94 -32.23
C THR A 347 3.24 9.73 -31.55
N ARG A 348 3.97 9.97 -30.45
CA ARG A 348 4.59 8.93 -29.64
C ARG A 348 3.56 8.00 -29.00
N ILE A 349 2.46 8.54 -28.47
CA ILE A 349 1.35 7.78 -27.91
C ILE A 349 0.70 6.90 -28.98
N ASP A 350 0.38 7.45 -30.15
CA ASP A 350 -0.25 6.71 -31.25
C ASP A 350 0.65 5.56 -31.76
N SER A 351 1.96 5.82 -31.87
CA SER A 351 2.93 4.80 -32.25
C SER A 351 3.00 3.66 -31.22
N LEU A 352 3.07 3.98 -29.92
CA LEU A 352 3.06 3.00 -28.83
C LEU A 352 1.75 2.19 -28.80
N GLN A 353 0.61 2.85 -28.93
CA GLN A 353 -0.70 2.22 -28.97
C GLN A 353 -0.79 1.19 -30.09
N SER A 354 -0.35 1.57 -31.29
CA SER A 354 -0.37 0.71 -32.48
C SER A 354 0.51 -0.53 -32.28
N GLU A 355 1.71 -0.35 -31.71
CA GLU A 355 2.62 -1.46 -31.39
C GLU A 355 1.99 -2.46 -30.39
N ILE A 356 1.31 -1.95 -29.36
CA ILE A 356 0.67 -2.79 -28.33
C ILE A 356 -0.53 -3.53 -28.91
N ASN A 357 -1.39 -2.84 -29.66
CA ASN A 357 -2.57 -3.42 -30.29
C ASN A 357 -2.19 -4.50 -31.31
N ALA A 358 -1.13 -4.28 -32.09
CA ALA A 358 -0.63 -5.29 -33.02
C ALA A 358 -0.15 -6.58 -32.31
N LYS A 359 0.41 -6.45 -31.10
CA LYS A 359 0.87 -7.58 -30.28
C LYS A 359 -0.26 -8.26 -29.50
N ASN A 360 -1.34 -7.55 -29.21
CA ASN A 360 -2.46 -8.04 -28.41
C ASN A 360 -3.81 -7.51 -28.94
N PRO A 361 -4.30 -8.04 -30.07
CA PRO A 361 -5.54 -7.57 -30.68
C PRO A 361 -6.76 -7.78 -29.77
N ASP A 362 -6.79 -8.87 -28.99
CA ASP A 362 -7.87 -9.16 -28.05
C ASP A 362 -7.98 -8.12 -26.91
N GLY A 363 -6.88 -7.41 -26.65
CA GLY A 363 -6.81 -6.33 -25.65
C GLY A 363 -7.04 -4.92 -26.20
N GLN A 364 -7.34 -4.77 -27.49
CA GLN A 364 -7.34 -3.49 -28.19
C GLN A 364 -8.23 -2.43 -27.53
N ALA A 365 -9.48 -2.75 -27.23
CA ALA A 365 -10.42 -1.80 -26.61
C ALA A 365 -9.91 -1.26 -25.26
N ARG A 366 -9.27 -2.12 -24.46
CA ARG A 366 -8.66 -1.73 -23.19
C ARG A 366 -7.45 -0.82 -23.39
N THR A 367 -6.60 -1.13 -24.37
CA THR A 367 -5.47 -0.28 -24.72
C THR A 367 -5.95 1.09 -25.19
N GLU A 368 -6.95 1.13 -26.06
CA GLU A 368 -7.58 2.37 -26.55
C GLU A 368 -8.10 3.23 -25.41
N ALA A 369 -8.91 2.66 -24.49
CA ALA A 369 -9.46 3.41 -23.36
C ALA A 369 -8.37 4.02 -22.46
N VAL A 370 -7.30 3.27 -22.17
CA VAL A 370 -6.17 3.77 -21.36
C VAL A 370 -5.40 4.87 -22.11
N PHE A 371 -5.14 4.69 -23.41
CA PHE A 371 -4.39 5.64 -24.20
C PHE A 371 -5.20 6.90 -24.53
N ASN A 372 -6.53 6.83 -24.61
CA ASN A 372 -7.39 8.00 -24.77
C ASN A 372 -7.28 8.96 -23.57
N VAL A 373 -7.19 8.44 -22.34
CA VAL A 373 -6.94 9.26 -21.14
C VAL A 373 -5.56 9.93 -21.20
N LEU A 374 -4.53 9.21 -21.69
CA LEU A 374 -3.19 9.78 -21.91
C LEU A 374 -3.22 10.94 -22.91
N LYS A 375 -3.88 10.75 -24.06
CA LYS A 375 -4.03 11.78 -25.10
C LYS A 375 -4.73 13.02 -24.55
N ALA A 376 -5.82 12.83 -23.81
CA ALA A 376 -6.54 13.93 -23.19
C ALA A 376 -5.66 14.72 -22.20
N GLY A 377 -4.86 14.02 -21.39
CA GLY A 377 -3.86 14.65 -20.53
C GLY A 377 -2.85 15.51 -21.32
N ILE A 378 -2.33 14.97 -22.43
CA ILE A 378 -1.36 15.65 -23.30
C ILE A 378 -1.96 16.86 -24.03
N GLU A 379 -3.22 16.75 -24.47
CA GLU A 379 -3.95 17.86 -25.09
C GLU A 379 -4.04 19.05 -24.13
N GLY A 380 -4.41 18.78 -22.87
CA GLY A 380 -4.50 19.78 -21.81
C GLY A 380 -3.14 20.30 -21.34
N ASN A 381 -2.13 19.44 -21.28
CA ASN A 381 -0.76 19.81 -20.94
C ASN A 381 0.25 18.95 -21.73
N PRO A 382 1.05 19.51 -22.66
CA PRO A 382 2.02 18.72 -23.44
C PRO A 382 3.07 18.01 -22.57
N ASP A 383 3.32 18.55 -21.38
CA ASP A 383 4.25 18.01 -20.40
C ASP A 383 3.52 17.09 -19.38
N PHE A 384 2.33 16.56 -19.71
CA PHE A 384 1.54 15.67 -18.84
C PHE A 384 2.28 14.41 -18.39
N LEU A 385 3.13 13.87 -19.27
CA LEU A 385 3.99 12.74 -18.97
C LEU A 385 5.27 13.13 -18.22
N ALA A 386 5.58 14.43 -18.12
CA ALA A 386 6.62 14.90 -17.24
C ALA A 386 6.20 14.68 -15.78
N ILE A 387 7.21 14.47 -14.94
CA ILE A 387 7.06 13.75 -13.69
C ILE A 387 6.52 14.64 -12.57
N GLU A 388 5.58 14.08 -11.78
CA GLU A 388 5.12 14.71 -10.54
C GLU A 388 5.40 13.89 -9.28
N GLY A 389 5.46 12.55 -9.37
CA GLY A 389 5.56 11.72 -8.17
C GLY A 389 6.01 10.29 -8.45
N ALA A 390 6.84 9.73 -7.58
CA ALA A 390 7.11 8.31 -7.53
C ALA A 390 7.13 7.83 -6.09
N THR A 391 6.66 6.61 -5.85
CA THR A 391 6.70 5.97 -4.54
C THR A 391 7.33 4.59 -4.68
N ALA A 392 8.19 4.24 -3.73
CA ALA A 392 8.64 2.86 -3.56
C ALA A 392 8.22 2.37 -2.18
N TYR A 393 7.72 1.15 -2.10
CA TYR A 393 7.33 0.52 -0.84
C TYR A 393 7.41 -1.00 -0.97
N HIS A 394 7.69 -1.68 0.13
CA HIS A 394 7.51 -3.13 0.17
C HIS A 394 6.05 -3.44 0.48
N ARG A 395 5.45 -4.31 -0.32
CA ARG A 395 4.05 -4.71 -0.15
C ARG A 395 3.99 -6.18 0.21
N THR A 396 3.23 -6.50 1.24
CA THR A 396 2.79 -7.87 1.53
C THR A 396 1.30 -7.96 1.28
N ALA A 397 0.87 -8.94 0.48
CA ALA A 397 -0.52 -9.11 0.09
C ALA A 397 -1.07 -10.45 0.56
N PHE A 398 -2.23 -10.42 1.22
CA PHE A 398 -3.04 -11.59 1.54
C PHE A 398 -4.34 -11.50 0.77
N GLU A 399 -4.89 -12.64 0.39
CA GLU A 399 -6.18 -12.73 -0.29
C GLU A 399 -6.99 -13.88 0.27
N SER A 400 -8.26 -13.94 -0.13
CA SER A 400 -9.13 -15.04 0.23
C SER A 400 -9.74 -15.71 -0.98
N LYS A 401 -10.15 -16.97 -0.80
CA LYS A 401 -11.01 -17.68 -1.77
C LYS A 401 -12.32 -16.92 -2.03
N SER A 402 -12.76 -16.17 -1.03
CA SER A 402 -13.95 -15.32 -1.00
C SER A 402 -13.80 -13.98 -1.74
N GLY A 403 -12.62 -13.68 -2.25
CA GLY A 403 -12.38 -12.54 -3.15
C GLY A 403 -11.93 -11.24 -2.48
N PHE A 404 -11.86 -11.15 -1.14
CA PHE A 404 -11.19 -10.01 -0.51
C PHE A 404 -9.67 -10.11 -0.64
N GLN A 405 -9.02 -8.96 -0.67
CA GLN A 405 -7.57 -8.82 -0.61
C GLN A 405 -7.22 -7.80 0.49
N THR A 406 -6.20 -8.07 1.29
CA THR A 406 -5.60 -7.07 2.18
C THR A 406 -4.12 -6.90 1.89
N THR A 407 -3.62 -5.68 1.95
CA THR A 407 -2.21 -5.36 1.70
C THR A 407 -1.64 -4.53 2.82
N ILE A 408 -0.44 -4.88 3.25
CA ILE A 408 0.34 -4.14 4.23
C ILE A 408 1.57 -3.61 3.50
N ASP A 409 1.61 -2.29 3.30
CA ASP A 409 2.71 -1.60 2.66
C ASP A 409 3.62 -0.99 3.74
N ARG A 410 4.92 -1.23 3.61
CA ARG A 410 5.98 -0.75 4.51
C ARG A 410 7.07 0.01 3.76
N ASP A 411 7.88 0.73 4.53
CA ASP A 411 9.07 1.47 4.06
C ASP A 411 8.71 2.38 2.87
N GLN A 412 7.64 3.16 3.06
CA GLN A 412 7.08 4.01 2.01
C GLN A 412 7.96 5.22 1.78
N GLY A 413 8.92 5.10 0.88
CA GLY A 413 9.66 6.23 0.34
C GLY A 413 8.79 6.98 -0.68
N VAL A 414 8.36 8.19 -0.32
CA VAL A 414 7.80 9.13 -1.29
C VAL A 414 8.95 9.90 -1.92
N TYR A 415 9.25 9.61 -3.19
CA TYR A 415 10.12 10.45 -4.00
C TYR A 415 9.29 11.63 -4.50
N MET A 416 9.04 12.61 -3.65
CA MET A 416 8.48 13.91 -4.09
C MET A 416 9.49 15.05 -3.97
N GLY A 417 10.62 14.84 -3.28
CA GLY A 417 11.56 15.92 -2.95
C GLY A 417 12.58 16.30 -4.03
N ASN A 418 12.87 15.44 -5.02
CA ASN A 418 13.96 15.67 -5.99
C ASN A 418 13.56 15.54 -7.46
N MET A 419 12.27 15.55 -7.80
CA MET A 419 11.82 15.34 -9.18
C MET A 419 11.44 16.64 -9.92
N TYR A 420 11.60 17.79 -9.26
CA TYR A 420 11.16 19.10 -9.76
C TYR A 420 12.31 20.10 -9.95
N ALA A 421 13.38 19.67 -10.62
CA ALA A 421 14.27 20.63 -11.28
C ALA A 421 14.08 20.45 -12.79
N SER A 422 13.53 21.47 -13.45
CA SER A 422 13.24 21.50 -14.89
C SER A 422 14.44 21.17 -15.78
N SER A 423 15.66 21.18 -15.23
CA SER A 423 16.91 20.84 -15.91
C SER A 423 17.35 19.37 -15.80
N SER A 424 16.64 18.50 -15.06
CA SER A 424 17.07 17.10 -14.85
C SER A 424 15.91 16.10 -14.59
N LEU A 425 14.88 16.10 -15.42
CA LEU A 425 13.79 15.11 -15.35
C LEU A 425 14.31 13.70 -15.68
N LYS A 426 14.17 12.76 -14.75
CA LYS A 426 14.65 11.36 -14.88
C LYS A 426 13.51 10.42 -15.18
N THR A 427 13.55 9.65 -16.26
CA THR A 427 12.56 8.60 -16.57
C THR A 427 12.31 7.66 -15.37
N PRO A 428 11.18 6.92 -15.32
CA PRO A 428 10.94 5.90 -14.31
C PRO A 428 12.11 4.92 -14.16
N VAL A 429 12.75 4.53 -15.26
CA VAL A 429 13.91 3.62 -15.27
C VAL A 429 15.16 4.26 -14.65
N GLU A 430 15.41 5.54 -14.92
CA GLU A 430 16.55 6.28 -14.34
C GLU A 430 16.36 6.56 -12.86
N THR A 431 15.14 6.90 -12.46
CA THR A 431 14.72 7.08 -11.06
C THR A 431 15.04 5.83 -10.24
N ILE A 432 14.73 4.66 -10.78
CA ILE A 432 15.00 3.36 -10.16
C ILE A 432 16.50 3.09 -10.00
N ARG A 433 17.31 3.44 -11.02
CA ARG A 433 18.76 3.21 -11.02
C ARG A 433 19.52 4.08 -10.01
N GLN A 434 19.08 5.31 -9.80
CA GLN A 434 19.87 6.33 -9.10
C GLN A 434 19.41 6.65 -7.67
N ASN A 435 18.24 6.14 -7.25
CA ASN A 435 17.64 6.59 -6.00
C ASN A 435 18.20 5.89 -4.76
N GLN A 436 18.37 6.64 -3.67
CA GLN A 436 18.54 6.07 -2.35
C GLN A 436 17.15 5.93 -1.70
N MET A 437 16.88 4.77 -1.11
CA MET A 437 15.64 4.57 -0.36
C MET A 437 15.66 5.53 0.83
N ILE A 438 14.61 6.34 0.97
CA ILE A 438 14.41 7.08 2.22
C ILE A 438 13.93 6.03 3.22
N ALA A 439 14.84 5.60 4.10
CA ALA A 439 14.46 4.78 5.25
C ALA A 439 13.55 5.64 6.12
N THR A 440 12.30 5.22 6.22
CA THR A 440 11.34 5.82 7.12
C THR A 440 11.69 5.29 8.55
N THR A 441 11.35 6.03 9.62
CA THR A 441 11.88 5.76 10.98
C THR A 441 10.95 4.85 11.79
N ALA A 442 11.31 4.34 12.97
CA ALA A 442 10.39 3.50 13.77
C ALA A 442 8.98 4.11 14.08
N ALA A 443 8.78 5.42 13.87
CA ALA A 443 7.47 6.09 13.81
C ALA A 443 6.66 5.80 12.52
N ASP A 444 7.10 4.83 11.71
CA ASP A 444 6.51 4.49 10.43
C ASP A 444 5.17 3.79 10.58
N ALA A 445 4.12 4.55 10.31
CA ALA A 445 2.83 3.96 10.03
C ALA A 445 2.93 3.01 8.81
N ARG A 446 2.61 1.72 9.02
CA ARG A 446 2.30 0.77 7.94
C ARG A 446 0.97 1.15 7.31
N HIS A 447 0.89 1.14 5.98
CA HIS A 447 -0.40 1.30 5.32
C HIS A 447 -1.08 -0.04 5.17
N VAL A 448 -2.23 -0.19 5.83
CA VAL A 448 -3.09 -1.36 5.69
C VAL A 448 -4.26 -1.00 4.80
N GLU A 449 -4.41 -1.72 3.70
CA GLU A 449 -5.46 -1.52 2.71
C GLU A 449 -6.30 -2.79 2.56
N LEU A 450 -7.62 -2.68 2.79
CA LEU A 450 -8.58 -3.75 2.53
C LEU A 450 -9.29 -3.48 1.20
N LYS A 451 -9.37 -4.50 0.37
CA LYS A 451 -9.94 -4.51 -0.98
C LYS A 451 -11.04 -5.55 -1.03
N VAL A 452 -12.27 -5.15 -1.36
CA VAL A 452 -13.40 -6.08 -1.44
C VAL A 452 -14.16 -5.86 -2.75
N PRO A 453 -14.50 -6.94 -3.49
CA PRO A 453 -15.31 -6.84 -4.70
C PRO A 453 -16.61 -6.09 -4.45
N VAL A 454 -17.01 -5.24 -5.40
CA VAL A 454 -18.20 -4.40 -5.24
C VAL A 454 -19.46 -5.22 -5.05
N THR A 455 -19.61 -6.30 -5.80
CA THR A 455 -20.78 -7.18 -5.72
C THR A 455 -20.93 -7.80 -4.33
N SER A 456 -19.83 -8.15 -3.67
CA SER A 456 -19.83 -8.63 -2.28
C SER A 456 -20.25 -7.52 -1.30
N ILE A 457 -19.86 -6.27 -1.58
CA ILE A 457 -20.30 -5.11 -0.79
C ILE A 457 -21.79 -4.82 -1.02
N GLU A 458 -22.30 -4.84 -2.24
CA GLU A 458 -23.75 -4.69 -2.47
C GLU A 458 -24.56 -5.79 -1.78
N ASN A 459 -24.20 -7.06 -2.00
CA ASN A 459 -25.00 -8.21 -1.59
C ASN A 459 -24.91 -8.50 -0.09
N THR A 460 -23.74 -8.30 0.51
CA THR A 460 -23.48 -8.68 1.90
C THR A 460 -23.55 -7.48 2.84
N VAL A 461 -23.37 -6.27 2.30
CA VAL A 461 -23.33 -5.03 3.07
C VAL A 461 -24.55 -4.11 2.83
N GLY A 462 -25.31 -4.30 1.74
CA GLY A 462 -26.57 -3.59 1.51
C GLY A 462 -26.42 -2.16 1.02
N ILE A 463 -25.31 -1.83 0.37
CA ILE A 463 -25.03 -0.50 -0.17
C ILE A 463 -25.73 -0.32 -1.53
N GLN A 464 -26.43 0.80 -1.69
CA GLN A 464 -27.00 1.23 -2.97
C GLN A 464 -26.13 2.34 -3.57
N PHE A 465 -25.84 2.25 -4.87
CA PHE A 465 -25.04 3.25 -5.57
C PHE A 465 -25.90 4.43 -6.01
N HIS A 466 -25.40 5.66 -5.77
CA HIS A 466 -26.06 6.89 -6.21
C HIS A 466 -26.02 7.05 -7.73
N ASP A 467 -24.90 6.68 -8.37
CA ASP A 467 -24.84 6.55 -9.83
C ASP A 467 -25.18 5.10 -10.26
N PRO A 468 -26.37 4.82 -10.83
CA PRO A 468 -26.71 3.49 -11.35
C PRO A 468 -25.79 3.03 -12.49
N ARG A 469 -24.98 3.92 -13.07
CA ARG A 469 -23.95 3.62 -14.08
C ARG A 469 -22.62 3.21 -13.46
N SER A 470 -22.44 3.37 -12.14
CA SER A 470 -21.24 2.92 -11.43
C SER A 470 -21.26 1.43 -11.15
N ALA A 471 -22.41 0.78 -11.30
CA ALA A 471 -22.60 -0.65 -11.13
C ALA A 471 -22.76 -1.39 -12.49
N PRO A 472 -21.70 -1.93 -13.13
CA PRO A 472 -21.90 -2.91 -14.18
C PRO A 472 -22.68 -4.11 -13.61
N GLN A 473 -23.53 -4.71 -14.46
CA GLN A 473 -24.43 -5.77 -14.03
C GLN A 473 -23.67 -6.85 -13.26
N PRO A 474 -24.03 -7.14 -12.01
CA PRO A 474 -23.29 -8.07 -11.19
C PRO A 474 -23.34 -9.47 -11.84
N GLN A 475 -22.17 -10.08 -12.06
CA GLN A 475 -22.08 -11.52 -11.90
C GLN A 475 -22.45 -11.76 -10.43
N ARG A 476 -23.66 -12.26 -10.19
CA ARG A 476 -24.17 -12.49 -8.83
C ARG A 476 -23.17 -13.36 -8.07
N ALA A 477 -22.40 -12.76 -7.17
CA ALA A 477 -21.62 -13.50 -6.19
C ALA A 477 -22.55 -13.82 -5.02
N GLU A 478 -22.57 -15.07 -4.58
CA GLU A 478 -23.28 -15.47 -3.37
C GLU A 478 -22.78 -14.65 -2.16
N SER A 479 -23.67 -14.34 -1.22
CA SER A 479 -23.28 -13.63 -0.01
C SER A 479 -22.28 -14.47 0.78
N ASP A 480 -21.11 -13.91 1.06
CA ASP A 480 -20.03 -14.61 1.75
C ASP A 480 -19.78 -14.02 3.15
N ALA A 481 -20.04 -14.81 4.20
CA ALA A 481 -19.86 -14.41 5.59
C ALA A 481 -18.40 -14.04 5.93
N SER A 482 -17.42 -14.58 5.21
CA SER A 482 -16.01 -14.24 5.39
C SER A 482 -15.71 -12.77 5.05
N ILE A 483 -16.44 -12.18 4.09
CA ILE A 483 -16.33 -10.76 3.74
C ILE A 483 -16.76 -9.90 4.92
N VAL A 484 -17.87 -10.27 5.58
CA VAL A 484 -18.33 -9.60 6.81
C VAL A 484 -17.27 -9.65 7.89
N SER A 485 -16.70 -10.83 8.14
CA SER A 485 -15.63 -11.00 9.13
C SER A 485 -14.40 -10.14 8.79
N ALA A 486 -13.96 -10.14 7.53
CA ALA A 486 -12.79 -9.37 7.09
C ALA A 486 -12.99 -7.86 7.27
N VAL A 487 -14.16 -7.36 6.89
CA VAL A 487 -14.54 -5.96 7.06
C VAL A 487 -14.69 -5.61 8.54
N GLY A 488 -15.29 -6.51 9.34
CA GLY A 488 -15.40 -6.36 10.79
C GLY A 488 -14.03 -6.29 11.47
N ILE A 489 -13.10 -7.17 11.11
CA ILE A 489 -11.71 -7.13 11.57
C ILE A 489 -11.09 -5.79 11.21
N TYR A 490 -11.16 -5.37 9.94
CA TYR A 490 -10.57 -4.12 9.46
C TYR A 490 -11.13 -2.87 10.18
N SER A 491 -12.45 -2.82 10.39
CA SER A 491 -13.12 -1.68 11.06
C SER A 491 -12.60 -1.40 12.46
N ARG A 492 -12.10 -2.42 13.19
CA ARG A 492 -11.50 -2.28 14.53
C ARG A 492 -10.19 -1.47 14.54
N TYR A 493 -9.54 -1.35 13.39
CA TYR A 493 -8.25 -0.67 13.24
C TYR A 493 -8.37 0.68 12.51
N VAL A 494 -9.54 1.00 11.97
CA VAL A 494 -9.77 2.33 11.38
C VAL A 494 -9.99 3.32 12.52
N ARG A 495 -9.18 4.37 12.57
CA ARG A 495 -9.26 5.38 13.63
C ARG A 495 -9.92 6.69 13.20
N ASN A 496 -9.98 6.99 11.89
CA ASN A 496 -10.59 8.20 11.33
C ASN A 496 -11.33 7.92 10.01
N ASN A 497 -12.46 8.62 9.79
CA ASN A 497 -13.24 8.58 8.54
C ASN A 497 -12.61 9.38 7.39
N ASP A 498 -11.64 10.26 7.67
CA ASP A 498 -11.03 11.19 6.71
C ASP A 498 -10.04 10.54 5.72
N HIS A 499 -10.19 9.25 5.51
CA HIS A 499 -9.57 8.54 4.40
C HIS A 499 -10.63 8.17 3.37
N SER A 500 -11.45 9.16 2.95
CA SER A 500 -12.10 9.07 1.66
C SER A 500 -11.05 8.57 0.65
N GLY A 501 -11.39 7.59 -0.17
CA GLY A 501 -10.60 7.06 -1.29
C GLY A 501 -10.08 8.11 -2.28
N LYS A 502 -10.25 9.40 -2.00
CA LYS A 502 -9.27 10.45 -2.31
C LYS A 502 -7.91 10.04 -1.75
N PHE A 503 -7.14 9.36 -2.58
CA PHE A 503 -5.73 9.05 -2.36
C PHE A 503 -4.99 10.09 -1.51
N ASN A 504 -4.79 9.80 -0.23
CA ASN A 504 -3.77 10.44 0.56
C ASN A 504 -2.41 9.83 0.16
N TYR A 505 -1.91 10.22 -1.02
CA TYR A 505 -0.48 10.21 -1.33
C TYR A 505 0.05 11.61 -1.61
N ILE A 506 -0.72 12.62 -1.24
CA ILE A 506 -0.32 14.02 -1.25
C ILE A 506 -0.76 14.48 0.12
N MET A 507 0.19 14.78 0.99
CA MET A 507 -0.17 15.29 2.31
C MET A 507 -1.07 16.52 2.14
N LYS A 508 -2.28 16.42 2.70
CA LYS A 508 -3.02 17.58 3.20
C LYS A 508 -2.18 18.13 4.35
N TYR A 509 -1.17 18.92 4.00
CA TYR A 509 -0.42 19.68 4.99
C TYR A 509 -1.21 20.95 5.28
N GLY A 510 -1.65 21.09 6.53
CA GLY A 510 -2.29 22.30 7.05
C GLY A 510 -3.77 22.35 6.72
N GLU A 511 -4.58 21.95 7.68
CA GLU A 511 -5.81 22.69 7.92
C GLU A 511 -5.40 23.99 8.60
N ASP A 512 -5.75 25.11 8.01
CA ASP A 512 -6.12 26.34 8.72
C ASP A 512 -7.58 26.64 8.36
#